data_AF-A0A2D6GCZ4-F1
#
_entry.id   AF-A0A2D6GCZ4-F1
#
_cell.length_a   1.000
_cell.length_b   1.000
_cell.length_c   1.000
_cell.angle_alpha   90.00
_cell.angle_beta   90.00
_cell.angle_gamma   90.00
#
_symmetry.space_group_name_H-M   'P 1'
#
loop_
_entity.id
_entity.type
_entity.pdbx_description
1 polymer ?
#
loop_
_entity_poly.entity_id
_entity_poly.type
_entity_poly.pdbx_seq_one_letter_code
_entity_poly.pdbx_strand_id
1 'polypeptide(L)'
;MTNVTITENYSVGNAGGMWVERYVTVRMVNTLLANNTAGTDRIGPDYVGAVISLGHNFVGHPGGCDIEAEPSDIMGTVDFALDPQLGPLQDNGGATPTHALLSGSLAIDNADDGFAPSTDQCGVARPRGAAGDIGAYEQ
;
A
#
# COMPACT_ATOMS: atom_id res chain seq x y z
N MET A 1 9.49 -3.15 -4.31
CA MET A 1 8.74 -3.54 -3.11
C MET A 1 7.54 -4.35 -3.54
N THR A 2 7.22 -5.38 -2.77
CA THR A 2 6.22 -6.39 -3.13
C THR A 2 5.50 -6.79 -1.86
N ASN A 3 4.16 -6.73 -1.84
CA ASN A 3 3.36 -7.13 -0.68
C ASN A 3 3.79 -6.43 0.62
N VAL A 4 3.84 -5.09 0.58
CA VAL A 4 4.18 -4.24 1.72
C VAL A 4 3.01 -3.32 2.04
N THR A 5 2.78 -3.07 3.33
CA THR A 5 1.83 -2.07 3.82
C THR A 5 2.61 -0.90 4.45
N ILE A 6 2.42 0.30 3.93
CA ILE A 6 2.91 1.56 4.51
C ILE A 6 1.69 2.41 4.84
N THR A 7 1.35 2.51 6.11
CA THR A 7 0.13 3.17 6.58
C THR A 7 0.37 3.93 7.87
N GLU A 8 -0.50 4.91 8.14
CA GLU A 8 -0.54 5.67 9.39
C GLU A 8 0.77 6.39 9.76
N ASN A 9 1.68 6.60 8.80
CA ASN A 9 2.89 7.39 9.03
C ASN A 9 2.60 8.89 8.90
N TYR A 10 3.31 9.70 9.69
CA TYR A 10 3.18 11.15 9.68
C TYR A 10 4.52 11.84 9.43
N SER A 11 4.52 12.79 8.50
CA SER A 11 5.62 13.73 8.27
C SER A 11 5.13 15.15 8.49
N VAL A 12 5.93 15.97 9.17
CA VAL A 12 5.68 17.44 9.26
C VAL A 12 5.91 18.15 7.91
N GLY A 13 6.65 17.51 7.00
CA GLY A 13 6.88 17.98 5.64
C GLY A 13 6.02 17.21 4.64
N ASN A 14 6.64 16.76 3.55
CA ASN A 14 6.02 15.92 2.54
C ASN A 14 6.19 14.43 2.86
N ALA A 15 5.48 13.57 2.12
CA ALA A 15 5.62 12.11 2.18
C ALA A 15 5.55 11.53 3.59
N GLY A 16 4.34 11.41 4.14
CA GLY A 16 4.12 10.64 5.36
C GLY A 16 4.56 9.19 5.19
N GLY A 17 4.19 8.55 4.06
CA GLY A 17 4.48 7.15 3.78
C GLY A 17 5.87 6.92 3.22
N MET A 18 6.14 7.38 1.99
CA MET A 18 7.39 7.08 1.29
C MET A 18 8.00 8.29 0.57
N TRP A 19 9.23 8.68 0.94
CA TRP A 19 10.01 9.67 0.19
C TRP A 19 11.05 8.98 -0.68
N VAL A 20 10.98 9.21 -2.00
CA VAL A 20 11.95 8.72 -2.97
C VAL A 20 12.87 9.86 -3.39
N GLU A 21 14.16 9.70 -3.07
CA GLU A 21 15.19 10.68 -3.39
C GLU A 21 15.34 10.94 -4.90
N ARG A 22 15.86 12.13 -5.23
CA ARG A 22 16.04 12.52 -6.62
C ARG A 22 16.97 11.55 -7.35
N TYR A 23 16.58 11.17 -8.58
CA TYR A 23 17.28 10.20 -9.42
C TYR A 23 17.28 8.75 -8.89
N VAL A 24 16.45 8.46 -7.88
CA VAL A 24 16.13 7.11 -7.45
C VAL A 24 14.75 6.73 -7.99
N THR A 25 14.56 5.46 -8.28
CA THR A 25 13.25 4.93 -8.66
C THR A 25 12.92 3.71 -7.82
N VAL A 26 11.71 3.70 -7.28
CA VAL A 26 11.14 2.53 -6.59
C VAL A 26 10.16 1.84 -7.52
N ARG A 27 10.27 0.51 -7.63
CA ARG A 27 9.29 -0.32 -8.33
C ARG A 27 8.36 -0.96 -7.31
N MET A 28 7.05 -0.91 -7.52
CA MET A 28 6.07 -1.47 -6.59
C MET A 28 5.09 -2.42 -7.29
N VAL A 29 4.73 -3.50 -6.61
CA VAL A 29 3.68 -4.45 -7.02
C VAL A 29 2.98 -4.95 -5.75
N ASN A 30 1.68 -5.21 -5.79
CA ASN A 30 0.92 -5.75 -4.64
C ASN A 30 1.11 -4.93 -3.35
N THR A 31 1.38 -3.63 -3.46
CA THR A 31 1.81 -2.79 -2.34
C THR A 31 0.72 -1.80 -1.95
N LEU A 32 0.49 -1.64 -0.64
CA LEU A 32 -0.48 -0.72 -0.06
C LEU A 32 0.23 0.48 0.56
N LEU A 33 -0.04 1.67 0.03
CA LEU A 33 0.30 2.97 0.65
C LEU A 33 -0.98 3.77 0.84
N ALA A 34 -1.46 3.91 2.06
CA ALA A 34 -2.67 4.66 2.35
C ALA A 34 -2.71 5.13 3.79
N ASN A 35 -3.62 6.04 4.13
CA ASN A 35 -3.79 6.61 5.47
C ASN A 35 -2.51 7.24 6.05
N ASN A 36 -1.49 7.52 5.23
CA ASN A 36 -0.36 8.31 5.64
C ASN A 36 -0.73 9.80 5.59
N THR A 37 -0.03 10.63 6.37
CA THR A 37 -0.32 12.05 6.49
C THR A 37 0.95 12.89 6.37
N ALA A 38 0.81 14.02 5.69
CA ALA A 38 1.87 15.02 5.49
C ALA A 38 1.41 16.37 6.04
N GLY A 39 2.36 17.26 6.30
CA GLY A 39 2.15 18.62 6.80
C GLY A 39 1.36 19.51 5.83
N THR A 40 1.41 20.82 6.06
CA THR A 40 0.49 21.81 5.43
C THR A 40 0.50 21.83 3.91
N ASP A 41 1.58 21.37 3.28
CA ASP A 41 1.70 21.40 1.82
C ASP A 41 1.03 20.18 1.15
N ARG A 42 0.67 19.13 1.93
CA ARG A 42 -0.06 17.90 1.51
C ARG A 42 0.39 17.27 0.19
N ILE A 43 1.60 17.54 -0.28
CA ILE A 43 2.14 16.89 -1.47
C ILE A 43 2.51 15.47 -1.08
N GLY A 44 1.80 14.53 -1.69
CA GLY A 44 2.08 13.10 -1.67
C GLY A 44 2.13 12.52 -0.26
N PRO A 45 1.06 12.58 0.54
CA PRO A 45 1.05 12.01 1.88
C PRO A 45 1.40 10.53 1.87
N ASP A 46 0.95 9.75 0.88
CA ASP A 46 1.34 8.35 0.74
C ASP A 46 2.74 8.19 0.16
N TYR A 47 3.10 8.99 -0.84
CA TYR A 47 4.46 8.98 -1.37
C TYR A 47 4.81 10.28 -2.10
N VAL A 48 6.11 10.59 -2.16
CA VAL A 48 6.69 11.61 -3.05
C VAL A 48 7.89 11.04 -3.80
N GLY A 49 8.02 11.39 -5.07
CA GLY A 49 9.17 11.04 -5.92
C GLY A 49 8.82 10.00 -6.99
N ALA A 50 9.85 9.48 -7.68
CA ALA A 50 9.65 8.64 -8.86
C ALA A 50 9.35 7.17 -8.48
N VAL A 51 8.15 6.74 -8.84
CA VAL A 51 7.66 5.38 -8.63
C VAL A 51 7.23 4.77 -9.95
N ILE A 52 7.62 3.52 -10.19
CA ILE A 52 7.12 2.70 -11.28
C ILE A 52 6.16 1.68 -10.69
N SER A 53 4.89 1.76 -11.08
CA SER A 53 3.94 0.70 -10.83
C SER A 53 4.26 -0.51 -11.71
N LEU A 54 4.16 -1.71 -11.13
CA LEU A 54 4.09 -2.97 -11.86
C LEU A 54 2.70 -3.60 -11.72
N GLY A 55 1.71 -2.82 -11.25
CA GLY A 55 0.33 -3.25 -11.06
C GLY A 55 -0.04 -3.69 -9.65
N HIS A 56 -1.34 -3.83 -9.44
CA HIS A 56 -1.96 -4.34 -8.21
C HIS A 56 -1.55 -3.60 -6.94
N ASN A 57 -1.32 -2.29 -7.03
CA ASN A 57 -1.01 -1.46 -5.88
C ASN A 57 -2.26 -0.75 -5.37
N PHE A 58 -2.33 -0.50 -4.07
CA PHE A 58 -3.35 0.34 -3.46
C PHE A 58 -2.69 1.64 -3.01
N VAL A 59 -3.05 2.77 -3.60
CA VAL A 59 -2.60 4.09 -3.17
C VAL A 59 -3.78 4.96 -2.78
N GLY A 60 -3.90 5.27 -1.49
CA GLY A 60 -5.05 5.99 -0.94
C GLY A 60 -5.13 7.44 -1.42
N HIS A 61 -4.00 8.13 -1.45
CA HIS A 61 -3.88 9.56 -1.75
C HIS A 61 -2.53 9.86 -2.42
N PRO A 62 -2.47 9.89 -3.76
CA PRO A 62 -1.22 10.13 -4.50
C PRO A 62 -0.69 11.57 -4.45
N GLY A 63 -1.52 12.55 -4.05
CA GLY A 63 -1.07 13.88 -3.62
C GLY A 63 -0.17 14.67 -4.58
N GLY A 64 -0.53 14.82 -5.84
CA GLY A 64 0.29 15.61 -6.79
C GLY A 64 1.60 14.94 -7.21
N CYS A 65 1.76 13.64 -6.92
CA CYS A 65 2.78 12.80 -7.52
C CYS A 65 2.15 11.99 -8.66
N ASP A 66 2.82 11.98 -9.81
CA ASP A 66 2.41 11.17 -10.95
C ASP A 66 3.03 9.78 -10.78
N ILE A 67 2.21 8.81 -10.36
CA ILE A 67 2.47 7.42 -10.68
C ILE A 67 1.86 7.20 -12.06
N GLU A 68 2.64 6.65 -12.99
CA GLU A 68 2.05 6.03 -14.18
C GLU A 68 1.34 4.76 -13.68
N ALA A 69 0.09 4.94 -13.25
CA ALA A 69 -0.72 3.86 -12.70
C ALA A 69 -1.00 2.83 -13.79
N GLU A 70 -0.86 1.57 -13.44
CA GLU A 70 -1.31 0.45 -14.25
C GLU A 70 -2.83 0.25 -14.07
N PRO A 71 -3.55 -0.32 -15.05
CA PRO A 71 -5.00 -0.51 -14.93
C PRO A 71 -5.47 -1.34 -13.73
N SER A 72 -4.58 -2.17 -13.19
CA SER A 72 -4.80 -3.00 -11.99
C SER A 72 -4.60 -2.26 -10.67
N ASP A 73 -4.07 -1.03 -10.68
CA ASP A 73 -3.88 -0.27 -9.47
C ASP A 73 -5.20 0.31 -8.95
N ILE A 74 -5.35 0.32 -7.63
CA ILE A 74 -6.45 0.94 -6.91
C ILE A 74 -5.97 2.29 -6.40
N MET A 75 -6.42 3.35 -7.06
CA MET A 75 -5.95 4.71 -6.83
C MET A 75 -7.06 5.60 -6.31
N GLY A 76 -6.83 6.25 -5.17
CA GLY A 76 -7.61 7.41 -4.76
C GLY A 76 -7.15 8.69 -5.44
N THR A 77 -7.71 9.81 -5.00
CA THR A 77 -7.40 11.15 -5.52
C THR A 77 -7.07 12.11 -4.39
N VAL A 78 -6.62 13.31 -4.75
CA VAL A 78 -6.35 14.36 -3.76
C VAL A 78 -7.63 14.75 -3.00
N ASP A 79 -8.76 14.86 -3.70
CA ASP A 79 -10.03 15.27 -3.10
C ASP A 79 -10.77 14.11 -2.42
N PHE A 80 -10.54 12.88 -2.88
CA PHE A 80 -11.18 11.67 -2.38
C PHE A 80 -10.14 10.58 -2.18
N ALA A 81 -9.50 10.60 -1.02
CA ALA A 81 -8.62 9.52 -0.61
C ALA A 81 -9.41 8.23 -0.40
N LEU A 82 -8.86 7.09 -0.81
CA LEU A 82 -9.45 5.78 -0.53
C LEU A 82 -8.95 5.25 0.81
N ASP A 83 -9.89 4.78 1.63
CA ASP A 83 -9.57 4.05 2.86
C ASP A 83 -9.34 2.57 2.54
N PRO A 84 -8.15 2.01 2.86
CA PRO A 84 -7.86 0.58 2.70
C PRO A 84 -8.64 -0.32 3.66
N GLN A 85 -9.39 0.24 4.63
CA GLN A 85 -10.13 -0.50 5.64
C GLN A 85 -9.23 -1.45 6.44
N LEU A 86 -8.25 -0.87 7.12
CA LEU A 86 -7.29 -1.60 7.94
C LEU A 86 -7.74 -1.69 9.40
N GLY A 87 -7.47 -2.82 10.03
CA GLY A 87 -7.47 -2.95 11.48
C GLY A 87 -6.26 -2.25 12.12
N PRO A 88 -6.26 -2.07 13.45
CA PRO A 88 -5.14 -1.48 14.16
C PRO A 88 -3.88 -2.35 14.03
N LEU A 89 -2.71 -1.74 14.21
CA LEU A 89 -1.44 -2.48 14.33
C LEU A 89 -1.48 -3.34 15.59
N GLN A 90 -1.56 -4.66 15.42
CA GLN A 90 -1.66 -5.60 16.55
C GLN A 90 -1.08 -6.97 16.18
N ASP A 91 -0.98 -7.85 17.17
CA ASP A 91 -0.60 -9.25 16.95
C ASP A 91 -1.72 -9.98 16.21
N ASN A 92 -1.47 -10.34 14.95
CA ASN A 92 -2.35 -11.14 14.11
C ASN A 92 -1.77 -12.54 13.82
N GLY A 93 -0.89 -13.05 14.69
CA GLY A 93 -0.34 -14.42 14.64
C GLY A 93 1.03 -14.57 13.98
N GLY A 94 1.66 -13.47 13.58
CA GLY A 94 2.98 -13.43 12.94
C GLY A 94 4.15 -13.14 13.90
N ALA A 95 5.37 -13.07 13.34
CA ALA A 95 6.56 -12.67 14.11
C ALA A 95 6.56 -11.18 14.49
N THR A 96 5.77 -10.37 13.81
CA THR A 96 5.63 -8.93 14.04
C THR A 96 4.16 -8.53 13.97
N PRO A 97 3.72 -7.49 14.71
CA PRO A 97 2.40 -6.90 14.52
C PRO A 97 2.15 -6.48 13.08
N THR A 98 0.92 -6.60 12.61
CA THR A 98 0.50 -6.22 11.25
C THR A 98 -0.83 -5.46 11.27
N HIS A 99 -1.14 -4.77 10.17
CA HIS A 99 -2.48 -4.23 9.92
C HIS A 99 -3.28 -5.25 9.12
N ALA A 100 -4.26 -5.89 9.76
CA ALA A 100 -5.15 -6.82 9.08
C ALA A 100 -6.11 -6.07 8.15
N LEU A 101 -6.51 -6.71 7.04
CA LEU A 101 -7.58 -6.20 6.18
C LEU A 101 -8.94 -6.44 6.87
N LEU A 102 -9.80 -5.43 6.88
CA LEU A 102 -11.18 -5.56 7.33
C LEU A 102 -12.08 -5.98 6.17
N SER A 103 -13.17 -6.67 6.49
CA SER A 103 -14.16 -7.10 5.49
C SER A 103 -14.69 -5.92 4.67
N GLY A 104 -14.59 -6.05 3.34
CA GLY A 104 -14.99 -5.00 2.39
C GLY A 104 -13.83 -4.18 1.84
N SER A 105 -12.60 -4.41 2.32
CA SER A 105 -11.40 -3.79 1.76
C SER A 105 -11.25 -4.14 0.28
N LEU A 106 -10.95 -3.15 -0.55
CA LEU A 106 -10.62 -3.36 -1.96
C LEU A 106 -9.26 -4.04 -2.15
N ALA A 107 -8.44 -4.13 -1.09
CA ALA A 107 -7.16 -4.83 -1.14
C ALA A 107 -7.31 -6.36 -1.13
N ILE A 108 -8.48 -6.88 -0.73
CA ILE A 108 -8.75 -8.33 -0.64
C ILE A 108 -8.86 -8.92 -2.04
N ASP A 109 -8.25 -10.09 -2.30
CA ASP A 109 -8.31 -10.82 -3.57
C ASP A 109 -7.90 -9.96 -4.81
N ASN A 110 -7.00 -8.98 -4.63
CA ASN A 110 -6.63 -8.03 -5.69
C ASN A 110 -5.11 -7.99 -5.98
N ALA A 111 -4.31 -8.87 -5.40
CA ALA A 111 -2.90 -8.99 -5.75
C ALA A 111 -2.68 -9.79 -7.06
N ASP A 112 -1.51 -9.60 -7.67
CA ASP A 112 -0.96 -10.51 -8.66
C ASP A 112 -0.18 -11.63 -7.96
N ASP A 113 -0.77 -12.83 -7.95
CA ASP A 113 -0.17 -14.04 -7.37
C ASP A 113 1.16 -14.44 -8.02
N GLY A 114 1.39 -14.04 -9.28
CA GLY A 114 2.65 -14.31 -9.99
C GLY A 114 3.84 -13.54 -9.42
N PHE A 115 3.58 -12.42 -8.73
CA PHE A 115 4.61 -11.64 -8.04
C PHE A 115 4.55 -11.79 -6.51
N ALA A 116 3.49 -12.35 -5.96
CA ALA A 116 3.33 -12.49 -4.51
C ALA A 116 4.32 -13.53 -3.92
N PRO A 117 4.86 -13.30 -2.70
CA PRO A 117 5.55 -14.34 -1.96
C PRO A 117 4.56 -15.46 -1.57
N SER A 118 5.09 -16.67 -1.32
CA SER A 118 4.25 -17.83 -0.98
C SER A 118 3.48 -17.68 0.34
N THR A 119 3.90 -16.77 1.22
CA THR A 119 3.26 -16.48 2.50
C THR A 119 3.27 -14.98 2.79
N ASP A 120 2.30 -14.50 3.56
CA ASP A 120 2.25 -13.14 4.10
C ASP A 120 3.21 -12.96 5.30
N GLN A 121 3.18 -11.77 5.92
CA GLN A 121 4.03 -11.45 7.09
C GLN A 121 3.62 -12.21 8.36
N CYS A 122 2.42 -12.78 8.40
CA CYS A 122 1.94 -13.66 9.46
C CYS A 122 2.30 -15.15 9.22
N GLY A 123 2.88 -15.49 8.06
CA GLY A 123 3.19 -16.86 7.67
C GLY A 123 1.99 -17.62 7.09
N VAL A 124 0.90 -16.92 6.77
CA VAL A 124 -0.30 -17.44 6.11
C VAL A 124 0.01 -17.62 4.62
N ALA A 125 -0.34 -18.77 4.05
CA ALA A 125 -0.12 -19.06 2.64
C ALA A 125 -0.97 -18.16 1.73
N ARG A 126 -0.41 -17.74 0.60
CA ARG A 126 -1.11 -16.99 -0.44
C ARG A 126 -1.37 -17.87 -1.69
N PRO A 127 -2.48 -17.70 -2.40
CA PRO A 127 -3.65 -16.92 -2.04
C PRO A 127 -4.58 -17.66 -1.06
N ARG A 128 -5.39 -16.91 -0.30
CA ARG A 128 -6.56 -17.39 0.45
C ARG A 128 -7.85 -16.85 -0.15
N GLY A 129 -8.18 -17.32 -1.34
CA GLY A 129 -9.39 -16.90 -2.02
C GLY A 129 -9.27 -17.06 -3.51
N ALA A 130 -9.76 -16.06 -4.23
CA ALA A 130 -9.62 -15.98 -5.69
C ALA A 130 -8.21 -15.52 -6.10
N ALA A 131 -7.58 -14.67 -5.28
CA ALA A 131 -6.20 -14.19 -5.45
C ALA A 131 -5.63 -13.77 -4.09
N GLY A 132 -4.36 -13.40 -4.04
CA GLY A 132 -3.75 -12.87 -2.82
C GLY A 132 -4.25 -11.47 -2.51
N ASP A 133 -3.96 -11.01 -1.30
CA ASP A 133 -4.31 -9.67 -0.85
C ASP A 133 -3.19 -8.65 -1.12
N ILE A 134 -3.55 -7.42 -1.50
CA ILE A 134 -2.58 -6.32 -1.61
C ILE A 134 -2.08 -5.93 -0.21
N GLY A 135 -0.77 -5.75 -0.09
CA GLY A 135 -0.11 -5.41 1.17
C GLY A 135 0.51 -6.61 1.88
N ALA A 136 0.85 -6.43 3.16
CA ALA A 136 1.65 -7.37 3.93
C ALA A 136 0.86 -8.51 4.60
N TYR A 137 -0.46 -8.37 4.70
CA TYR A 137 -1.37 -9.31 5.37
C TYR A 137 -2.18 -10.10 4.33
N GLU A 138 -2.53 -11.34 4.66
CA GLU A 138 -3.47 -12.20 3.93
C GLU A 138 -4.61 -12.64 4.88
N GLN A 139 -5.86 -12.45 4.47
CA GLN A 139 -7.05 -12.76 5.27
C GLN A 139 -7.50 -14.23 5.24
#